data_AF-A0A497R5G5-F1
#
_entry.id   AF-A0A497R5G5-F1
#
_cell.length_a   1.000
_cell.length_b   1.000
_cell.length_c   1.000
_cell.angle_alpha   90.00
_cell.angle_beta   90.00
_cell.angle_gamma   90.00
#
_symmetry.space_group_name_H-M   'P 1'
#
loop_
_entity.id
_entity.type
_entity.pdbx_description
1 polymer ?
#
loop_
_entity_poly.entity_id
_entity_poly.type
_entity_poly.pdbx_seq_one_letter_code
_entity_poly.pdbx_strand_id
1 'polypeptide(L)' 'WERYGETSKGVVEENMIFTLELNVKTKNFGYVSLEEDILVTKEGCEFLIPRQNDFWFIT' A
#
# COMPACT_ATOMS: atom_id res chain seq x y z
N TRP A 1 12.89 9.98 -9.88
CA TRP A 1 13.63 8.71 -10.04
C TRP A 1 15.08 8.84 -9.61
N GLU A 2 15.80 9.91 -9.99
CA GLU A 2 17.19 10.16 -9.57
C GLU A 2 17.47 9.96 -8.07
N ARG A 3 16.54 10.34 -7.18
CA ARG A 3 16.67 10.12 -5.74
C ARG A 3 16.71 8.65 -5.32
N TYR A 4 15.93 7.79 -5.98
CA TYR A 4 15.75 6.39 -5.60
C TYR A 4 16.44 5.42 -6.56
N GLY A 5 16.98 5.92 -7.67
CA GLY A 5 17.66 5.14 -8.70
C GLY A 5 16.90 3.87 -9.05
N GLU A 6 17.56 2.75 -8.83
CA GLU A 6 17.06 1.40 -9.15
C GLU A 6 16.50 0.67 -7.92
N THR A 7 16.38 1.32 -6.76
CA THR A 7 15.93 0.69 -5.50
C THR A 7 14.53 0.06 -5.64
N SER A 8 13.65 0.64 -6.45
CA SER A 8 12.33 0.08 -6.75
C SER A 8 12.35 -1.23 -7.56
N LYS A 9 13.50 -1.59 -8.14
CA LYS A 9 13.72 -2.87 -8.85
C LYS A 9 14.40 -3.93 -7.97
N GLY A 10 14.65 -3.61 -6.70
CA GLY A 10 15.20 -4.55 -5.73
C GLY A 10 14.29 -5.74 -5.49
N VAL A 11 14.85 -6.80 -4.91
CA VAL A 11 14.08 -7.97 -4.49
C VAL A 11 13.35 -7.63 -3.19
N VAL A 12 12.08 -8.04 -3.10
CA VAL A 12 11.32 -7.97 -1.86
C VAL A 12 11.75 -9.13 -0.95
N GLU A 13 12.24 -8.81 0.24
CA GLU A 13 12.79 -9.79 1.20
C GLU A 13 11.99 -9.80 2.52
N GLU A 14 12.07 -10.91 3.25
CA GLU A 14 11.46 -11.08 4.56
C GLU A 14 11.87 -9.96 5.53
N ASN A 15 10.94 -9.49 6.36
CA ASN A 15 11.09 -8.37 7.30
C ASN A 15 11.15 -6.96 6.71
N MET A 16 11.01 -6.82 5.38
CA MET A 16 10.75 -5.50 4.80
C MET A 16 9.34 -5.03 5.15
N ILE A 17 9.18 -3.71 5.32
CA ILE A 17 7.89 -3.06 5.53
C ILE A 17 7.63 -2.12 4.36
N PHE A 18 6.44 -2.21 3.78
CA PHE A 18 6.01 -1.38 2.66
C PHE A 18 4.59 -0.86 2.86
N THR A 19 4.30 0.27 2.22
CA THR A 19 2.94 0.76 2.01
C THR A 19 2.37 0.12 0.75
N LEU A 20 1.11 -0.32 0.82
CA LEU A 20 0.27 -0.62 -0.33
C LEU A 20 -0.71 0.54 -0.53
N GLU A 21 -0.34 1.52 -1.35
CA GLU A 21 -1.03 2.82 -1.50
C GLU A 21 -1.80 2.98 -2.82
N LEU A 22 -2.71 2.04 -3.08
CA LEU A 22 -3.47 2.01 -4.33
C LEU A 22 -4.50 3.14 -4.38
N ASN A 23 -4.64 3.77 -5.56
CA ASN A 23 -5.66 4.78 -5.80
C ASN A 23 -6.37 4.57 -7.14
N VAL A 24 -7.62 5.01 -7.19
CA VAL A 24 -8.45 5.03 -8.40
C VAL A 24 -8.95 6.45 -8.64
N LYS A 25 -8.71 6.95 -9.86
CA LYS A 25 -9.29 8.21 -10.33
C LYS A 25 -10.73 7.98 -10.76
N THR A 26 -11.67 8.70 -10.17
CA THR A 26 -13.05 8.75 -10.65
C THR A 26 -13.17 9.73 -11.81
N LYS A 27 -14.20 9.57 -12.64
CA LYS A 27 -14.40 10.45 -13.82
C LYS A 27 -14.62 11.92 -13.41
N ASN A 28 -15.41 12.14 -12.35
CA ASN A 28 -15.94 13.47 -12.01
C ASN A 28 -15.75 13.89 -10.54
N PHE A 29 -15.23 13.03 -9.66
CA PHE A 29 -15.29 13.24 -8.20
C PHE A 29 -13.94 13.06 -7.50
N GLY A 30 -12.83 13.22 -8.22
CA GLY A 30 -11.48 13.10 -7.66
C GLY A 30 -10.99 11.66 -7.54
N TYR A 31 -10.20 11.37 -6.51
CA TYR A 31 -9.55 10.09 -6.28
C TYR A 31 -10.08 9.42 -5.03
N VAL A 32 -10.14 8.09 -5.06
CA VAL A 32 -10.27 7.24 -3.88
C VAL A 32 -8.93 6.54 -3.70
N SER A 33 -8.33 6.65 -2.52
CA SER A 33 -7.08 5.98 -2.16
C SER A 33 -7.26 5.16 -0.89
N LEU A 34 -6.55 4.05 -0.80
CA LEU A 34 -6.41 3.26 0.41
C LEU A 34 -4.93 2.91 0.55
N GLU A 35 -4.39 3.17 1.74
CA GLU A 35 -3.01 2.88 2.10
C GLU A 35 -3.00 1.95 3.31
N GLU A 36 -2.27 0.84 3.19
CA GLU A 36 -2.09 -0.14 4.26
C GLU A 36 -0.59 -0.47 4.40
N ASP A 37 -0.10 -0.58 5.64
CA ASP A 37 1.26 -1.04 5.90
C ASP A 37 1.30 -2.56 6.02
N ILE A 38 2.24 -3.20 5.31
CA ILE A 38 2.47 -4.63 5.34
C ILE A 38 3.89 -4.98 5.77
N LEU A 39 4.03 -6.10 6.49
CA LEU A 39 5.28 -6.79 6.75
C LEU A 39 5.42 -7.96 5.77
N VAL A 40 6.55 -8.06 5.10
CA VAL A 40 6.85 -9.21 4.22
C VAL A 40 7.27 -10.40 5.08
N THR A 41 6.62 -11.54 4.87
CA THR A 41 6.93 -12.83 5.51
C THR A 41 7.44 -13.83 4.47
N LYS A 42 7.90 -15.01 4.91
CA LYS A 42 8.38 -16.05 3.97
C LYS A 42 7.28 -16.57 3.04
N GLU A 43 6.03 -16.57 3.50
CA GLU A 43 4.88 -17.10 2.77
C GLU A 43 4.04 -16.01 2.09
N GLY A 44 4.37 -14.72 2.27
CA GLY A 44 3.62 -13.61 1.69
C GLY A 44 3.79 -12.31 2.45
N CYS A 45 2.69 -11.76 2.97
CA CYS A 45 2.73 -10.56 3.81
C CYS A 45 1.63 -10.58 4.88
N GLU A 46 1.87 -9.83 5.96
CA GLU A 46 0.92 -9.58 7.03
C GLU A 46 0.62 -8.09 7.10
N PHE A 47 -0.66 -7.74 7.27
CA PHE A 47 -1.06 -6.35 7.49
C PHE A 47 -0.75 -5.95 8.93
N LEU A 48 -0.08 -4.81 9.12
CA LEU A 48 0.31 -4.33 10.46
C LEU A 48 -0.90 -3.92 11.32
N ILE A 49 -2.02 -3.60 10.66
CA ILE A 49 -3.31 -3.29 11.30
C ILE A 49 -4.43 -4.07 10.60
N PRO A 50 -5.61 -4.23 11.25
CA PRO A 50 -6.78 -4.79 10.59
C PRO A 50 -7.13 -3.99 9.34
N ARG A 51 -7.37 -4.72 8.25
CA ARG A 51 -7.65 -4.11 6.94
C ARG A 51 -8.94 -3.31 6.94
N GLN A 52 -8.94 -2.19 6.23
CA GLN A 52 -10.17 -1.46 5.95
C GLN A 52 -10.89 -2.07 4.73
N ASN A 53 -12.00 -2.76 4.98
CA ASN A 53 -12.81 -3.38 3.93
C ASN A 53 -14.05 -2.57 3.54
N ASP A 54 -14.40 -1.58 4.37
CA ASP A 54 -15.63 -0.80 4.24
C ASP A 54 -15.33 0.71 4.21
N PHE A 55 -16.24 1.46 3.59
CA PHE A 55 -16.23 2.91 3.69
C PHE A 55 -16.82 3.34 5.03
N TRP A 56 -16.14 4.28 5.69
CA TRP A 56 -16.69 4.95 6.84
C TRP A 56 -17.38 6.23 6.39
N PHE A 57 -18.67 6.33 6.68
CA PHE A 57 -19.46 7.51 6.43
C PHE A 57 -19.52 8.33 7.72
N ILE A 58 -18.91 9.51 7.70
CA ILE A 58 -18.97 10.47 8.79
C ILE A 58 -19.97 11.55 8.37
N THR A 59 -21.05 11.68 9.13
CA THR A 59 -22.16 12.62 8.85
C THR A 59 -22.17 13.77 9.84
#